data_AF-H0ABS0-F1
#
_entry.id   AF-H0ABS0-F1
#
_cell.length_a   1.000
_cell.length_b   1.000
_cell.length_c   1.000
_cell.angle_alpha   90.00
_cell.angle_beta   90.00
_cell.angle_gamma   90.00
#
_symmetry.space_group_name_H-M   'P 1'
#
loop_
_entity.id
_entity.type
_entity.pdbx_description
1 polymer ?
#
loop_
_entity_poly.entity_id
_entity_poly.type
_entity_poly.pdbx_seq_one_letter_code
_entity_poly.pdbx_strand_id
1 'polypeptide(L)' 'SEDIETGEYDSIGFIVEDEAEVDQTVDRVEDNLMDSRSVTEDTQDFSVTSLGSQLDQITNITTTLNFFIGLINQ' A
#
# COMPACT_ATOMS: atom_id res chain seq x y z
N SER A 1 -23.98 -4.33 0.82
CA SER A 1 -23.82 -5.29 -0.29
C SER A 1 -24.22 -4.66 -1.63
N GLU A 2 -24.17 -3.32 -1.76
CA GLU A 2 -24.35 -2.58 -3.02
C GLU A 2 -23.14 -2.72 -3.95
N ASP A 3 -21.94 -2.96 -3.39
CA ASP A 3 -20.66 -3.16 -4.09
C ASP A 3 -20.70 -4.20 -5.21
N ILE A 4 -21.49 -5.27 -5.04
CA ILE A 4 -21.60 -6.36 -6.04
C ILE A 4 -22.44 -5.92 -7.25
N GLU A 5 -23.38 -4.98 -7.08
CA GLU A 5 -24.22 -4.48 -8.17
C GLU A 5 -23.56 -3.36 -8.98
N THR A 6 -22.68 -2.57 -8.36
CA THR A 6 -21.90 -1.52 -9.05
C THR A 6 -20.55 -2.00 -9.56
N GLY A 7 -20.01 -3.08 -8.98
CA GLY A 7 -18.65 -3.54 -9.24
C GLY A 7 -17.57 -2.66 -8.62
N GLU A 8 -17.95 -1.80 -7.67
CA GLU A 8 -17.05 -0.94 -6.92
C GLU A 8 -16.58 -1.65 -5.65
N TYR A 9 -15.27 -1.65 -5.39
CA TYR A 9 -14.67 -2.29 -4.22
C TYR A 9 -13.78 -1.30 -3.49
N ASP A 10 -13.90 -1.23 -2.16
CA ASP A 10 -13.02 -0.39 -1.32
C ASP A 10 -11.57 -0.88 -1.32
N SER A 11 -11.36 -2.19 -1.51
CA SER A 11 -10.03 -2.80 -1.54
C SER A 11 -10.03 -4.11 -2.32
N ILE A 12 -8.88 -4.43 -2.91
CA ILE A 12 -8.64 -5.68 -3.63
C ILE A 12 -7.40 -6.34 -3.03
N GLY A 13 -7.53 -7.60 -2.63
CA GLY A 13 -6.43 -8.39 -2.10
C GLY A 13 -5.76 -9.24 -3.17
N PHE A 14 -4.43 -9.24 -3.20
CA PHE A 14 -3.63 -10.10 -4.06
C PHE A 14 -2.79 -11.05 -3.20
N ILE A 15 -2.63 -12.28 -3.67
CA ILE A 15 -1.72 -13.26 -3.07
C ILE A 15 -0.62 -13.51 -4.11
N VAL A 16 0.62 -13.24 -3.72
CA VAL A 16 1.81 -13.53 -4.52
C VAL A 16 2.47 -14.78 -3.93
N GLU A 17 2.74 -15.78 -4.77
CA GLU A 17 3.28 -17.07 -4.31
C GLU A 17 4.77 -16.97 -3.95
N ASP A 18 5.53 -16.13 -4.66
CA ASP A 18 6.94 -15.87 -4.41
C ASP A 18 7.15 -14.48 -3.82
N GLU A 19 7.79 -14.41 -2.66
CA GLU A 19 8.13 -13.16 -1.99
C GLU A 19 9.02 -12.27 -2.87
N ALA A 20 9.91 -12.86 -3.68
CA ALA A 20 10.79 -12.12 -4.57
C ALA A 20 10.05 -11.38 -5.70
N GLU A 21 8.80 -11.76 -5.98
CA GLU A 21 7.95 -11.15 -7.01
C GLU A 21 7.00 -10.09 -6.45
N VAL A 22 6.99 -9.85 -5.12
CA VAL A 22 6.05 -8.92 -4.48
C VAL A 22 6.21 -7.50 -5.01
N ASP A 23 7.43 -6.97 -5.04
CA ASP A 23 7.68 -5.59 -5.50
C ASP A 23 7.32 -5.43 -6.97
N GLN A 24 7.73 -6.37 -7.83
CA GLN A 24 7.35 -6.37 -9.24
C GLN A 24 5.82 -6.45 -9.43
N THR A 25 5.13 -7.20 -8.57
CA THR A 25 3.68 -7.33 -8.63
C THR A 25 3.00 -6.03 -8.21
N VAL A 26 3.52 -5.33 -7.20
CA VAL A 26 3.02 -4.01 -6.80
C VAL A 26 3.11 -3.03 -7.97
N ASP A 27 4.28 -2.90 -8.58
CA ASP A 27 4.51 -2.01 -9.73
C ASP A 27 3.56 -2.35 -10.89
N ARG A 28 3.44 -3.65 -11.21
CA ARG A 28 2.57 -4.10 -12.30
C ARG A 28 1.09 -3.82 -12.01
N VAL A 29 0.63 -3.97 -10.78
CA VAL A 29 -0.76 -3.68 -10.40
C VAL A 29 -1.02 -2.18 -10.50
N GLU A 30 -0.07 -1.35 -10.03
CA GLU A 30 -0.15 0.09 -10.12
C GLU A 30 -0.25 0.56 -11.57
N ASP A 31 0.66 0.13 -12.44
CA ASP A 31 0.64 0.46 -13.88
C ASP A 31 -0.70 0.09 -14.53
N ASN A 32 -1.20 -1.12 -14.27
CA ASN A 32 -2.46 -1.58 -14.85
C ASN A 32 -3.67 -0.78 -14.34
N LEU A 33 -3.66 -0.36 -13.08
CA LEU A 33 -4.74 0.46 -12.52
C LEU A 33 -4.67 1.90 -13.05
N MET A 34 -3.47 2.46 -13.23
CA MET A 34 -3.27 3.76 -13.86
C MET A 34 -3.83 3.77 -15.28
N ASP A 35 -3.48 2.76 -16.08
CA ASP A 35 -3.98 2.57 -17.44
C ASP A 35 -5.51 2.39 -17.47
N SER A 36 -6.02 1.47 -16.63
CA SER A 36 -7.45 1.15 -16.57
C SER A 36 -8.31 2.34 -16.17
N ARG A 37 -7.80 3.23 -15.32
CA ARG A 37 -8.50 4.44 -14.87
C ARG A 37 -8.14 5.68 -15.69
N SER A 38 -7.17 5.57 -16.60
CA SER A 38 -6.61 6.69 -17.36
C SER A 38 -6.17 7.85 -16.47
N VAL A 39 -5.47 7.51 -15.38
CA VAL A 39 -4.90 8.47 -14.42
C VAL A 39 -3.37 8.52 -14.54
N THR A 40 -2.78 9.60 -14.07
CA THR A 40 -1.33 9.79 -13.95
C THR A 40 -0.95 9.76 -12.47
N GLU A 41 0.34 9.77 -12.14
CA GLU A 41 0.81 9.85 -10.75
C GLU A 41 0.15 11.03 -9.99
N ASP A 42 0.03 12.19 -10.64
CA ASP A 42 -0.60 13.38 -10.05
C ASP A 42 -2.12 13.26 -9.83
N THR A 43 -2.81 12.38 -10.56
CA THR A 43 -4.28 12.23 -10.52
C THR A 43 -4.71 10.86 -9.99
N GLN A 44 -3.77 10.07 -9.49
CA GLN A 44 -4.00 8.76 -8.93
C GLN A 44 -4.88 8.85 -7.68
N ASP A 45 -5.93 8.04 -7.66
CA ASP A 45 -6.95 8.01 -6.61
C ASP A 45 -6.98 6.69 -5.83
N PHE A 46 -5.93 5.88 -5.98
CA PHE A 46 -5.75 4.60 -5.31
C PHE A 46 -4.32 4.45 -4.81
N SER A 47 -4.07 3.46 -3.96
CA SER A 47 -2.72 3.06 -3.56
C SER A 47 -2.58 1.55 -3.63
N VAL A 48 -1.39 1.08 -4.00
CA VAL A 48 -1.02 -0.34 -3.97
C VAL A 48 0.06 -0.50 -2.92
N THR A 49 -0.13 -1.40 -1.97
CA THR A 49 0.83 -1.64 -0.89
C THR A 49 1.01 -3.12 -0.63
N SER A 50 2.20 -3.51 -0.20
CA SER A 50 2.49 -4.85 0.28
C SER A 50 2.40 -4.89 1.82
N LEU A 51 2.15 -6.07 2.37
CA LEU A 51 2.14 -6.24 3.83
C LEU A 51 3.52 -5.92 4.44
N GLY A 52 4.61 -6.27 3.74
CA GLY A 52 5.97 -5.97 4.15
C GLY A 52 6.22 -4.47 4.29
N SER A 53 5.86 -3.68 3.27
CA SER A 53 6.09 -2.23 3.30
C SER A 53 5.29 -1.52 4.38
N GLN A 54 4.08 -1.99 4.68
CA GLN A 54 3.28 -1.49 5.81
C GLN A 54 3.96 -1.77 7.16
N LEU A 55 4.50 -2.98 7.35
CA LEU A 55 5.21 -3.35 8.58
C LEU A 55 6.49 -2.53 8.78
N ASP A 56 7.23 -2.27 7.71
CA ASP A 56 8.44 -1.43 7.76
C ASP A 56 8.10 0.02 8.14
N GLN A 57 7.03 0.57 7.57
CA GLN A 57 6.56 1.91 7.90
C GLN A 57 6.16 2.01 9.39
N ILE A 58 5.41 1.02 9.91
CA ILE A 58 5.04 0.96 11.33
C ILE A 58 6.29 0.88 12.22
N THR A 59 7.26 0.06 11.83
CA THR A 59 8.53 -0.12 12.58
C THR A 59 9.33 1.19 12.61
N ASN A 60 9.41 1.90 11.49
CA ASN A 60 10.07 3.20 11.40
C ASN A 60 9.41 4.24 12.30
N ILE A 61 8.07 4.37 12.23
CA ILE A 61 7.31 5.29 13.10
C ILE A 61 7.54 4.97 14.57
N THR A 62 7.45 3.69 14.94
CA THR A 62 7.65 3.24 16.33
C THR A 62 9.06 3.57 16.82
N THR A 63 10.07 3.40 15.96
CA THR A 63 11.46 3.74 16.27
C THR A 63 11.62 5.25 16.50
N THR A 64 11.03 6.09 15.64
CA THR A 64 11.02 7.55 15.79
C THR A 64 10.32 7.98 17.08
N LEU A 65 9.16 7.39 17.40
CA LEU A 65 8.42 7.68 18.63
C LEU A 65 9.25 7.32 19.88
N ASN A 66 9.87 6.14 19.89
CA ASN A 66 10.74 5.71 20.98
C ASN A 66 11.92 6.67 21.19
N PHE A 67 12.50 7.17 20.09
CA PHE A 67 13.56 8.18 20.16
C PHE A 67 13.06 9.47 20.84
N PHE A 68 11.90 9.99 20.45
CA PHE A 68 11.32 11.18 21.08
C PHE A 68 10.97 10.97 22.55
N ILE A 69 10.42 9.81 22.92
CA ILE A 69 10.11 9.48 24.32
C ILE A 69 11.39 9.40 25.16
N GLY A 70 12.48 8.86 24.61
CA GLY A 70 13.79 8.82 25.28
C GLY A 70 14.40 10.22 25.52
N LEU A 71 14.08 11.20 24.68
CA LEU A 71 14.49 12.60 24.88
C LEU A 71 13.68 13.32 25.96
N ILE A 72 12.39 13.01 26.10
CA ILE A 72 11.51 13.62 27.11
C ILE A 72 11.82 13.11 28.52
N ASN A 73 12.28 11.87 28.65
CA ASN A 73 12.57 11.23 29.94
C ASN A 73 14.03 11.39 30.42
N GLN A 74 14.81 12.29 29.80
CA GLN A 74 16.12 12.76 30.29
C GLN A 74 15.98 14.09 31.02
#